data_AF-A0A314ZBT0-F1
#
_entry.id   AF-A0A314ZBT0-F1
#
_cell.length_a   1.000
_cell.length_b   1.000
_cell.length_c   1.000
_cell.angle_alpha   90.00
_cell.angle_beta   90.00
_cell.angle_gamma   90.00
#
_symmetry.space_group_name_H-M   'P 1'
#
loop_
_entity.id
_entity.type
_entity.pdbx_description
1 polymer ?
#
loop_
_entity_poly.entity_id
_entity_poly.type
_entity_poly.pdbx_seq_one_letter_code
_entity_poly.pdbx_strand_id
1 'polypeptide(L)'
;MGAYMHIGDMEKALDLFRRLPFKDVASWNTIIYGLMRNGHETYALELLSEMVEIGPAFDKVTFSVALVLASSLYVLELGRQIHGRVLRFGIQNDGFLRTSLIDMYSKCGKLEKALLIFKTLPFENKF
;
A
#
# COMPACT_ATOMS: atom_id res chain seq x y z
N MET A 1 9.63 -14.51 8.03
CA MET A 1 8.30 -13.88 7.95
C MET A 1 7.51 -14.41 6.77
N GLY A 2 7.99 -14.26 5.52
CA GLY A 2 7.27 -14.71 4.33
C GLY A 2 6.82 -16.18 4.35
N ALA A 3 7.68 -17.11 4.79
CA ALA A 3 7.31 -18.53 4.89
C ALA A 3 6.10 -18.79 5.81
N TYR A 4 5.99 -18.09 6.95
CA TYR A 4 4.84 -18.22 7.87
C TYR A 4 3.56 -17.64 7.28
N MET A 5 3.66 -16.51 6.55
CA MET A 5 2.52 -15.92 5.84
C MET A 5 1.96 -16.83 4.75
N HIS A 6 2.83 -17.61 4.08
CA HIS A 6 2.41 -18.54 3.03
C HIS A 6 1.58 -19.71 3.56
N ILE A 7 1.79 -20.11 4.82
CA ILE A 7 1.06 -21.19 5.47
C ILE A 7 -0.06 -20.66 6.38
N GLY A 8 -0.34 -19.34 6.35
CA GLY A 8 -1.39 -18.70 7.14
C GLY A 8 -1.08 -18.51 8.63
N ASP A 9 0.15 -18.78 9.08
CA ASP A 9 0.55 -18.62 10.48
C ASP A 9 0.94 -17.16 10.77
N MET A 10 -0.09 -16.31 10.87
CA MET A 10 0.09 -14.87 11.05
C MET A 10 0.60 -14.49 12.44
N GLU A 11 0.30 -15.29 13.46
CA GLU A 11 0.82 -15.08 14.81
C GLU A 11 2.34 -15.20 14.86
N LYS A 12 2.92 -16.27 14.29
CA LYS A 12 4.38 -16.41 14.21
C LYS A 12 5.01 -15.37 13.30
N ALA A 13 4.34 -14.99 12.22
CA ALA A 13 4.83 -13.92 11.35
C ALA A 13 4.94 -12.57 12.10
N LEU A 14 3.93 -12.23 12.90
CA LEU A 14 3.87 -11.03 13.73
C LEU A 14 4.89 -11.07 14.88
N ASP A 15 5.01 -12.19 15.58
CA ASP A 15 6.01 -12.35 16.64
C ASP A 15 7.44 -12.17 16.11
N LEU A 16 7.75 -12.80 14.97
CA LEU A 16 9.05 -12.64 14.31
C LEU A 16 9.30 -11.19 13.88
N PHE A 17 8.29 -10.52 13.30
CA PHE A 17 8.39 -9.11 12.94
C PHE A 17 8.68 -8.24 14.16
N ARG A 18 7.91 -8.41 15.24
CA ARG A 18 8.06 -7.64 16.49
C ARG A 18 9.46 -7.81 17.10
N ARG A 19 10.03 -9.02 17.04
CA ARG A 19 11.37 -9.35 17.56
C ARG A 19 12.53 -8.88 16.69
N LEU A 20 12.29 -8.35 15.48
CA LEU A 20 13.38 -7.83 14.65
C LEU A 20 14.10 -6.69 15.40
N PRO A 21 15.44 -6.74 15.53
CA PRO A 21 16.21 -5.70 16.19
C PRO A 21 16.19 -4.39 15.40
N PHE A 22 16.03 -4.48 14.08
CA PHE A 22 15.83 -3.35 13.19
C PHE A 22 14.76 -3.71 12.16
N LYS A 23 13.75 -2.85 12.00
CA LYS A 23 12.65 -3.01 11.05
C LYS A 23 12.83 -2.01 9.92
N ASP A 24 13.28 -2.50 8.77
CA ASP A 24 13.42 -1.70 7.55
C ASP A 24 12.10 -1.64 6.75
N VAL A 25 12.07 -0.78 5.72
CA VAL A 25 10.88 -0.60 4.86
C VAL A 25 10.39 -1.93 4.28
N ALA A 26 11.31 -2.82 3.89
CA ALA A 26 10.97 -4.12 3.34
C ALA A 26 10.25 -5.02 4.35
N SER A 27 10.70 -5.06 5.61
CA SER A 27 10.07 -5.85 6.67
C SER A 27 8.64 -5.37 6.97
N TRP A 28 8.42 -4.05 7.03
CA TRP A 28 7.10 -3.44 7.16
C TRP A 28 6.18 -3.77 5.99
N ASN A 29 6.64 -3.55 4.76
CA ASN A 29 5.87 -3.85 3.55
C ASN A 29 5.50 -5.33 3.49
N THR A 30 6.41 -6.22 3.89
CA THR A 30 6.18 -7.68 3.89
C THR A 30 5.09 -8.08 4.89
N ILE A 31 5.12 -7.58 6.14
CA ILE A 31 4.12 -7.93 7.15
C ILE A 31 2.75 -7.36 6.84
N ILE A 32 2.67 -6.11 6.40
CA ILE A 32 1.42 -5.45 6.04
C ILE A 32 0.77 -6.18 4.86
N TYR A 33 1.53 -6.43 3.78
CA TYR A 33 1.01 -7.13 2.62
C TYR A 33 0.64 -8.59 2.93
N GLY A 34 1.42 -9.27 3.78
CA GLY A 34 1.13 -10.62 4.23
C GLY A 34 -0.19 -10.72 4.99
N LEU A 35 -0.49 -9.77 5.88
CA LEU A 35 -1.76 -9.68 6.60
C LEU A 35 -2.94 -9.46 5.65
N MET A 36 -2.79 -8.54 4.69
CA MET A 36 -3.83 -8.28 3.68
C MET A 36 -4.18 -9.54 2.88
N ARG A 37 -3.16 -10.29 2.43
CA ARG A 37 -3.37 -11.51 1.65
C ARG A 37 -4.05 -12.64 2.42
N ASN A 38 -4.02 -12.59 3.75
CA ASN A 38 -4.61 -13.58 4.62
C ASN A 38 -5.90 -13.08 5.31
N GLY A 39 -6.51 -11.98 4.83
CA GLY A 39 -7.79 -11.49 5.36
C GLY A 39 -7.71 -10.79 6.72
N HIS A 40 -6.53 -10.25 7.05
CA HIS A 40 -6.29 -9.49 8.29
C HIS A 40 -6.06 -8.00 7.99
N GLU A 41 -6.88 -7.41 7.13
CA GLU A 41 -6.71 -6.03 6.66
C GLU A 41 -6.77 -4.99 7.79
N THR A 42 -7.58 -5.20 8.83
CA THR A 42 -7.63 -4.30 10.00
C THR A 42 -6.29 -4.24 10.73
N TYR A 43 -5.67 -5.39 10.97
CA TYR A 43 -4.31 -5.46 11.56
C TYR A 43 -3.26 -4.87 10.63
N ALA A 44 -3.40 -5.06 9.31
CA ALA A 44 -2.52 -4.43 8.34
C ALA A 44 -2.61 -2.89 8.40
N LEU A 45 -3.80 -2.34 8.65
CA LEU A 45 -4.01 -0.90 8.83
C LEU A 45 -3.40 -0.38 10.12
N GLU A 46 -3.53 -1.12 11.22
CA GLU A 46 -2.86 -0.80 12.49
C GLU A 46 -1.34 -0.73 12.32
N LEU A 47 -0.73 -1.73 11.66
CA LEU A 47 0.71 -1.70 11.37
C LEU A 47 1.12 -0.60 10.40
N LEU A 48 0.29 -0.26 9.40
CA LEU A 48 0.56 0.87 8.52
C LEU A 48 0.55 2.18 9.31
N SER A 49 -0.38 2.35 10.26
CA SER A 49 -0.43 3.51 11.16
C SER A 49 0.81 3.57 12.04
N GLU A 50 1.22 2.45 12.64
CA GLU A 50 2.45 2.34 13.43
C GLU A 50 3.69 2.71 12.59
N MET A 51 3.77 2.24 11.35
CA MET A 51 4.86 2.60 10.43
C MET A 51 4.90 4.11 10.14
N VAL A 52 3.75 4.79 10.06
CA VAL A 52 3.69 6.24 9.86
C VAL A 52 4.23 6.99 11.08
N GLU A 53 4.01 6.47 12.29
CA GLU A 53 4.40 7.12 13.55
C GLU A 53 5.86 6.90 13.92
N ILE A 54 6.33 5.66 13.83
CA ILE A 54 7.66 5.24 14.34
C ILE A 54 8.53 4.52 13.31
N GLY A 55 7.96 4.21 12.14
CA GLY A 55 8.63 3.46 11.09
C GLY A 55 9.52 4.31 10.19
N PRO A 56 10.23 3.65 9.25
CA PRO A 56 10.98 4.35 8.24
C PRO A 56 10.04 5.09 7.26
N ALA A 57 10.60 6.09 6.57
CA ALA A 57 9.87 6.82 5.53
C ALA A 57 9.38 5.86 4.43
N PHE A 58 8.20 6.18 3.88
CA PHE A 58 7.59 5.37 2.82
C PHE A 58 8.43 5.42 1.55
N ASP A 59 8.59 4.27 0.90
CA ASP A 59 9.04 4.19 -0.47
C ASP A 59 7.86 3.94 -1.43
N LYS A 60 8.15 3.83 -2.73
CA LYS A 60 7.14 3.56 -3.76
C LYS A 60 6.36 2.26 -3.51
N VAL A 61 7.02 1.24 -2.93
CA VAL A 61 6.40 -0.04 -2.63
C VAL A 61 5.43 0.14 -1.46
N THR A 62 5.81 0.87 -0.42
CA THR A 62 4.94 1.18 0.71
C THR A 62 3.71 1.95 0.27
N PHE A 63 3.85 2.94 -0.61
CA PHE A 63 2.70 3.66 -1.17
C PHE A 63 1.76 2.73 -1.95
N SER A 64 2.30 1.78 -2.71
CA SER A 64 1.50 0.78 -3.45
C SER A 64 0.75 -0.13 -2.48
N VAL A 65 1.43 -0.67 -1.46
CA VAL A 65 0.83 -1.52 -0.41
C VAL A 65 -0.29 -0.77 0.32
N ALA A 66 -0.05 0.49 0.72
CA ALA A 66 -1.03 1.32 1.39
C ALA A 66 -2.27 1.59 0.52
N LEU A 67 -2.11 1.82 -0.79
CA LEU A 67 -3.23 1.99 -1.72
C LEU A 67 -4.04 0.71 -1.88
N VAL A 68 -3.38 -0.44 -2.00
CA VAL A 68 -4.07 -1.74 -2.07
C VAL A 68 -4.84 -2.00 -0.77
N LEU A 69 -4.29 -1.64 0.39
CA LEU A 69 -4.98 -1.76 1.68
C LEU A 69 -6.20 -0.85 1.77
N ALA A 70 -6.06 0.43 1.40
CA ALA A 70 -7.18 1.35 1.33
C ALA A 70 -8.28 0.83 0.40
N SER A 71 -7.87 0.21 -0.71
CA SER A 71 -8.76 -0.38 -1.69
C SER A 71 -9.48 -1.63 -1.17
N SER A 72 -8.80 -2.52 -0.43
CA SER A 72 -9.41 -3.75 0.09
C SER A 72 -10.40 -3.45 1.22
N LEU A 73 -10.15 -2.40 2.00
CA LEU A 73 -11.03 -1.92 3.05
C LEU A 73 -12.14 -0.98 2.55
N TYR A 74 -12.14 -0.59 1.26
CA TYR A 74 -13.04 0.41 0.70
C TYR A 74 -12.98 1.78 1.41
N VAL A 75 -11.85 2.13 2.01
CA VAL A 75 -11.65 3.36 2.80
C VAL A 75 -11.14 4.47 1.89
N LEU A 76 -12.08 5.17 1.26
CA LEU A 76 -11.78 6.24 0.31
C LEU A 76 -10.90 7.36 0.90
N GLU A 77 -11.10 7.71 2.17
CA GLU A 77 -10.36 8.83 2.79
C GLU A 77 -8.87 8.51 2.96
N LEU A 78 -8.55 7.29 3.41
CA LEU A 78 -7.18 6.79 3.46
C LEU A 78 -6.54 6.83 2.07
N GLY A 79 -7.27 6.36 1.06
CA GLY A 79 -6.83 6.43 -0.34
C GLY A 79 -6.52 7.85 -0.83
N ARG A 80 -7.32 8.85 -0.44
CA ARG A 80 -7.06 10.27 -0.76
C ARG A 80 -5.82 10.80 -0.04
N GLN A 81 -5.64 10.48 1.23
CA GLN A 81 -4.45 10.90 1.99
C GLN A 81 -3.18 10.34 1.36
N ILE A 82 -3.20 9.05 0.99
CA ILE A 82 -2.08 8.40 0.31
C ILE A 82 -1.83 9.04 -1.06
N HIS A 83 -2.87 9.28 -1.86
CA HIS A 83 -2.75 9.95 -3.16
C HIS A 83 -2.14 11.36 -3.02
N GLY A 84 -2.56 12.14 -2.01
CA GLY A 84 -1.98 13.45 -1.72
C GLY A 84 -0.49 13.37 -1.40
N ARG A 85 -0.06 12.36 -0.64
CA ARG A 85 1.37 12.10 -0.40
C ARG A 85 2.10 11.73 -1.69
N VAL A 86 1.56 10.83 -2.52
CA VAL A 86 2.13 10.45 -3.82
C VAL A 86 2.38 11.67 -4.71
N LEU A 87 1.42 12.60 -4.78
CA LEU A 87 1.57 13.87 -5.53
C LEU A 87 2.66 14.76 -4.92
N ARG A 88 2.70 14.89 -3.59
CA ARG A 88 3.71 15.69 -2.88
C ARG A 88 5.13 15.16 -3.10
N PHE A 89 5.31 13.85 -3.20
CA PHE A 89 6.60 13.22 -3.51
C PHE A 89 6.95 13.22 -5.00
N GLY A 90 6.02 13.63 -5.89
CA GLY A 90 6.27 13.68 -7.33
C GLY A 90 6.41 12.30 -8.00
N ILE A 91 5.85 11.26 -7.39
CA ILE A 91 5.99 9.85 -7.86
C ILE A 91 4.73 9.31 -8.55
N GLN A 92 3.74 10.16 -8.85
CA GLN A 92 2.48 9.80 -9.48
C GLN A 92 2.59 9.19 -10.89
N ASN A 93 3.73 9.42 -11.57
CA ASN A 93 3.98 8.88 -12.91
C ASN A 93 4.48 7.43 -12.89
N ASP A 94 4.76 6.87 -11.71
CA ASP A 94 5.14 5.47 -11.58
C ASP A 94 3.95 4.55 -11.97
N GLY A 95 4.20 3.64 -12.91
CA GLY A 95 3.15 2.79 -13.49
C GLY A 95 2.44 1.89 -12.47
N PHE A 96 3.15 1.40 -11.46
CA PHE A 96 2.57 0.58 -10.40
C PHE A 96 1.67 1.43 -9.49
N LEU A 97 2.17 2.58 -9.02
CA LEU A 97 1.39 3.49 -8.17
C LEU A 97 0.13 3.99 -8.87
N ARG A 98 0.24 4.33 -10.15
CA ARG A 98 -0.90 4.74 -10.96
C ARG A 98 -1.96 3.63 -11.05
N THR A 99 -1.52 2.39 -11.29
CA THR A 99 -2.44 1.23 -11.34
C THR A 99 -3.13 1.02 -9.99
N SER A 100 -2.40 1.11 -8.87
CA SER A 100 -2.98 1.01 -7.53
C SER A 100 -3.94 2.16 -7.21
N LEU A 101 -3.69 3.38 -7.68
CA LEU A 101 -4.61 4.52 -7.53
C LEU A 101 -5.91 4.30 -8.30
N ILE A 102 -5.83 3.77 -9.52
CA ILE A 102 -7.00 3.45 -10.35
C ILE A 102 -7.84 2.37 -9.67
N ASP A 103 -7.22 1.27 -9.21
CA ASP A 103 -7.92 0.20 -8.48
C ASP A 103 -8.61 0.73 -7.23
N MET A 104 -7.90 1.51 -6.41
CA MET A 104 -8.42 2.09 -5.18
C MET A 104 -9.63 2.98 -5.43
N TYR A 105 -9.55 3.95 -6.35
CA TYR A 105 -10.70 4.81 -6.66
C TYR A 105 -11.85 4.03 -7.29
N SER A 106 -11.56 3.01 -8.10
CA SER A 106 -12.60 2.18 -8.73
C SER A 106 -13.39 1.39 -7.68
N LYS A 107 -12.70 0.67 -6.79
CA LYS A 107 -13.34 -0.10 -5.71
C LYS A 107 -14.06 0.80 -4.71
N CYS A 108 -13.56 2.00 -4.46
CA CYS A 108 -14.25 3.00 -3.63
C CYS A 108 -15.41 3.73 -4.35
N GLY A 109 -15.82 3.30 -5.55
CA GLY A 109 -16.96 3.87 -6.27
C GLY A 109 -16.72 5.28 -6.83
N LYS A 110 -15.47 5.65 -7.11
CA LYS A 110 -15.06 6.95 -7.70
C LYS A 110 -14.48 6.75 -9.10
N LEU A 111 -15.30 6.18 -9.99
CA LEU A 111 -14.92 5.84 -11.35
C LEU A 111 -14.45 7.05 -12.17
N GLU A 112 -15.02 8.24 -11.95
CA GLU A 112 -14.61 9.45 -12.66
C GLU A 112 -13.15 9.82 -12.34
N LYS A 113 -12.75 9.67 -11.07
CA LYS A 113 -11.36 9.89 -10.65
C LYS A 113 -10.43 8.81 -11.18
N ALA A 114 -10.85 7.55 -11.13
CA ALA A 114 -10.08 6.44 -11.70
C ALA A 114 -9.83 6.66 -13.20
N LEU A 115 -10.87 7.07 -13.95
CA LEU A 115 -10.78 7.37 -15.37
C LEU A 115 -9.89 8.57 -15.66
N LEU A 116 -9.94 9.62 -14.83
CA LEU A 116 -9.05 10.77 -14.97
C LEU A 116 -7.58 10.33 -14.85
N ILE A 117 -7.25 9.56 -13.82
CA ILE A 117 -5.89 9.05 -13.59
C ILE A 117 -5.43 8.13 -14.73
N PHE A 118 -6.33 7.28 -15.24
CA PHE A 118 -6.05 6.43 -16.40
C PHE A 118 -5.75 7.27 -17.66
N LYS A 119 -6.47 8.37 -17.88
CA LYS A 119 -6.29 9.24 -19.05
C LYS A 119 -5.06 10.14 -18.96
N THR A 120 -4.55 10.43 -17.76
CA THR A 120 -3.32 11.22 -17.57
C THR A 120 -2.03 10.47 -17.95
N LEU A 121 -2.10 9.50 -18.87
CA LEU A 121 -0.92 8.89 -19.47
C LEU A 121 -0.03 9.98 -20.08
N PRO A 122 1.25 10.07 -19.69
CA PRO A 122 2.18 10.85 -20.48
C PRO A 122 2.16 10.26 -21.89
N PHE A 123 2.03 11.11 -22.91
CA PHE A 123 2.32 10.71 -24.28
C PHE A 123 3.70 10.06 -24.29
N GLU A 124 3.76 8.74 -24.42
CA GLU A 124 5.00 8.07 -24.81
C GLU A 124 5.27 8.50 -26.25
N ASN A 125 6.00 9.60 -26.43
CA ASN A 125 6.71 9.85 -27.67
C ASN A 125 7.80 8.78 -27.79
N LYS A 126 7.42 7.62 -28.31
CA LYS A 126 8.34 6.69 -28.94
C LYS A 126 8.71 7.28 -30.30
N PHE A 127 9.83 7.98 -30.33
CA PHE A 127 10.62 8.17 -31.55
C PHE A 127 11.73 7.12 -31.55
#